data_AF-A0A5K7ZEI0-F1
#
_entry.id   AF-A0A5K7ZEI0-F1
#
_cell.length_a   1.000
_cell.length_b   1.000
_cell.length_c   1.000
_cell.angle_alpha   90.00
_cell.angle_beta   90.00
_cell.angle_gamma   90.00
#
_symmetry.space_group_name_H-M   'P 1'
#
loop_
_entity.id
_entity.type
_entity.pdbx_description
1 polymer ?
#
loop_
_entity_poly.entity_id
_entity_poly.type
_entity_poly.pdbx_seq_one_letter_code
_entity_poly.pdbx_strand_id
1 'polypeptide(L)' 'MPLASTWPNEFFYVCFNDDCPYYVQGWERLWEQQATRASYRCRLDPDTGKFAPLPVWSDNALKDDIIEA' A
#
# COMPACT_ATOMS: atom_id res chain seq x y z
N MET A 1 3.29 21.86 8.50
CA MET A 1 2.47 20.86 7.78
C MET A 1 1.23 20.56 8.61
N PRO A 2 0.06 20.32 8.02
CA PRO A 2 -1.12 19.88 8.77
C PRO A 2 -0.80 18.61 9.57
N LEU A 3 -1.30 18.48 10.80
CA LEU A 3 -1.09 17.31 11.66
C LEU A 3 -1.57 15.98 11.04
N ALA A 4 -2.49 16.05 10.06
CA ALA A 4 -2.97 14.89 9.30
C ALA A 4 -2.19 14.63 8.00
N SER A 5 -1.14 15.40 7.71
CA SER A 5 -0.27 15.17 6.54
C SER A 5 0.84 14.16 6.81
N THR A 6 0.90 13.61 8.02
CA THR A 6 1.87 12.59 8.44
C THR A 6 1.16 11.32 8.83
N TRP A 7 1.87 10.21 8.73
CA TRP A 7 1.41 8.95 9.25
C TRP A 7 1.33 9.00 10.78
N PRO A 8 0.24 8.52 11.40
CA PRO A 8 0.09 8.55 12.85
C PRO A 8 1.00 7.55 13.58
N ASN A 9 1.45 6.49 12.90
CA ASN A 9 2.17 5.39 13.51
C ASN A 9 3.59 5.29 12.92
N GLU A 10 4.52 4.77 13.73
CA GLU A 10 5.92 4.57 13.34
C GLU A 10 6.09 3.52 12.23
N PHE A 11 5.24 2.50 12.23
CA PHE A 11 5.24 1.43 11.23
C PHE A 11 3.83 0.95 10.93
N PHE A 12 3.69 0.29 9.79
CA PHE A 12 2.47 -0.41 9.38
C PHE A 12 2.81 -1.79 8.85
N TYR A 13 1.87 -2.71 8.97
CA TYR A 13 2.01 -4.02 8.33
C TYR A 13 1.46 -3.94 6.91
N VAL A 14 2.22 -4.44 5.94
CA VAL A 14 1.84 -4.42 4.52
C VAL A 14 1.97 -5.82 3.95
N CYS A 15 0.97 -6.23 3.16
CA CYS A 15 1.04 -7.51 2.44
C CYS A 15 1.89 -7.37 1.17
N PHE A 16 3.05 -8.03 1.15
CA PHE A 16 3.96 -8.09 0.00
C PHE A 16 3.82 -9.38 -0.84
N ASN A 17 2.68 -10.08 -0.75
CA ASN A 17 2.38 -11.19 -1.64
C ASN A 17 1.99 -10.65 -3.04
N ASP A 18 2.86 -10.89 -4.03
CA ASP A 18 2.67 -10.42 -5.40
C ASP A 18 1.56 -11.17 -6.16
N ASP A 19 1.14 -12.34 -5.65
CA ASP A 19 0.01 -13.11 -6.17
C ASP A 19 -1.33 -12.75 -5.49
N CYS A 20 -1.35 -11.75 -4.60
CA CYS A 20 -2.57 -11.36 -3.90
C CYS A 20 -3.61 -10.79 -4.88
N PRO A 21 -4.85 -11.32 -4.92
CA PRO A 21 -5.88 -10.82 -5.85
C PRO A 21 -6.16 -9.33 -5.72
N TYR A 22 -6.08 -8.79 -4.50
CA TYR A 22 -6.27 -7.37 -4.24
C TYR A 22 -5.22 -6.49 -4.94
N TYR A 23 -3.97 -6.95 -4.95
CA TYR A 23 -2.86 -6.26 -5.61
C TYR A 23 -2.92 -6.43 -7.12
N VAL A 24 -3.14 -7.65 -7.61
CA VAL A 24 -3.21 -7.92 -9.06
C VAL A 24 -4.36 -7.15 -9.72
N GLN A 25 -5.55 -7.19 -9.11
CA GLN A 25 -6.72 -6.46 -9.62
C GLN A 25 -6.57 -4.94 -9.50
N GLY A 26 -5.76 -4.44 -8.56
CA GLY A 26 -5.52 -3.01 -8.40
C GLY A 26 -4.87 -2.36 -9.61
N TRP A 27 -4.01 -3.09 -10.33
CA TRP A 27 -3.39 -2.64 -11.57
C TRP A 27 -4.41 -2.36 -12.67
N GLU A 28 -5.31 -3.31 -12.90
CA GLU A 28 -6.38 -3.17 -13.88
C GLU A 28 -7.34 -2.05 -13.48
N ARG A 29 -7.72 -1.97 -12.20
CA ARG A 29 -8.64 -0.95 -11.70
C ARG A 29 -8.12 0.48 -11.89
N LEU A 30 -6.86 0.74 -11.54
CA LEU A 30 -6.28 2.08 -11.70
C LEU A 30 -6.01 2.42 -13.17
N TRP A 31 -5.70 1.41 -13.99
CA TRP A 31 -5.58 1.61 -15.43
C TRP A 31 -6.93 1.98 -16.07
N GLU A 32 -7.99 1.23 -15.77
CA GLU A 32 -9.34 1.47 -16.32
C GLU A 32 -9.93 2.82 -15.89
N GLN A 33 -9.73 3.22 -14.64
CA GLN A 33 -10.33 4.43 -14.10
C GLN A 33 -9.53 5.70 -14.40
N GLN A 34 -8.20 5.60 -14.44
CA GLN A 34 -7.32 6.77 -14.40
C GLN A 34 -6.16 6.71 -15.41
N ALA A 35 -6.05 5.63 -16.21
CA ALA A 35 -4.90 5.37 -17.09
C ALA A 35 -3.55 5.45 -16.36
N THR A 36 -3.55 5.15 -15.06
CA THR A 36 -2.35 5.21 -14.22
C THR A 36 -1.79 3.80 -14.06
N ARG A 37 -0.52 3.61 -14.42
CA ARG A 37 0.22 2.37 -14.16
C ARG A 37 0.65 2.33 -12.69
N ALA A 38 -0.30 2.02 -11.81
CA ALA A 38 -0.08 1.81 -10.39
C ALA A 38 -1.06 0.73 -9.88
N SER A 39 -0.79 0.22 -8.69
CA SER A 39 -1.71 -0.62 -7.93
C SER A 39 -1.74 -0.16 -6.47
N TYR A 40 -2.40 -0.91 -5.60
CA TYR A 40 -2.43 -0.70 -4.18
C TYR A 40 -2.25 -2.03 -3.44
N ARG A 41 -1.47 -2.01 -2.36
CA ARG A 41 -1.33 -3.14 -1.42
C ARG A 41 -2.20 -2.91 -0.20
N CYS A 42 -2.57 -4.01 0.47
CA CYS A 42 -3.31 -3.91 1.72
C CYS A 42 -2.36 -3.57 2.87
N ARG A 43 -2.64 -2.47 3.57
CA ARG A 43 -1.91 -2.02 4.77
C ARG A 43 -2.82 -2.14 5.99
N LEU A 44 -2.26 -2.64 7.09
CA LEU A 44 -2.90 -2.74 8.40
C LEU A 44 -2.27 -1.74 9.37
N ASP A 45 -3.13 -0.96 10.00
CA ASP A 45 -2.81 -0.11 11.14
C ASP A 45 -2.69 -0.97 12.42
N PRO A 46 -1.51 -1.03 13.07
CA PRO A 46 -1.32 -1.82 14.29
C PRO A 46 -2.12 -1.29 15.49
N ASP A 47 -2.37 0.01 15.55
CA ASP A 47 -3.03 0.65 16.70
C ASP A 47 -4.55 0.53 16.59
N THR A 48 -5.09 0.71 15.38
CA THR A 48 -6.54 0.70 15.15
C THR A 48 -7.08 -0.60 14.59
N GLY A 49 -6.21 -1.50 14.11
CA GLY A 49 -6.59 -2.75 13.45
C GLY A 49 -7.26 -2.54 12.09
N LYS A 50 -7.23 -1.33 11.53
CA LYS A 50 -7.93 -0.98 10.29
C LYS A 50 -7.07 -1.28 9.07
N PHE A 51 -7.73 -1.78 8.02
CA PHE A 51 -7.13 -1.96 6.72
C PHE A 51 -7.33 -0.71 5.84
N ALA A 52 -6.31 -0.35 5.08
CA ALA A 52 -6.35 0.73 4.11
C ALA A 52 -5.52 0.38 2.86
N PRO A 53 -5.89 0.89 1.67
CA PRO A 53 -5.06 0.76 0.48
C PRO A 53 -3.78 1.59 0.62
N LEU A 54 -2.66 1.02 0.20
CA LEU A 54 -1.36 1.67 0.11
C LEU A 54 -0.92 1.69 -1.36
N PRO A 55 -0.88 2.84 -2.04
CA PRO A 55 -0.55 2.92 -3.45
C PRO A 55 0.91 2.50 -3.72
N VAL A 56 1.12 1.77 -4.80
CA VAL A 56 2.42 1.28 -5.27
C VAL A 56 2.56 1.49 -6.78
N TRP A 57 3.71 1.96 -7.22
CA TRP A 57 3.99 2.24 -8.64
C TRP A 57 4.77 1.11 -9.35
N SER A 58 5.23 0.12 -8.60
CA SER A 58 5.94 -1.06 -9.13
C SER A 58 5.89 -2.22 -8.12
N ASP A 59 6.28 -3.42 -8.55
CA ASP A 59 6.38 -4.59 -7.66
C ASP A 59 7.37 -4.38 -6.50
N ASN A 60 8.38 -3.53 -6.71
CA ASN A 60 9.41 -3.22 -5.73
C ASN A 60 9.12 -1.98 -4.88
N ALA A 61 8.04 -1.24 -5.19
CA ALA A 61 7.71 -0.04 -4.43
C ALA A 61 7.53 -0.39 -2.94
N LEU A 62 8.15 0.41 -2.07
CA LEU A 62 8.10 0.31 -0.61
C LEU A 62 8.82 -0.92 -0.01
N LYS A 63 9.46 -1.77 -0.82
CA LYS A 63 10.23 -2.91 -0.30
C LYS A 63 11.51 -2.44 0.42
N ASP A 64 12.10 -1.33 0.00
CA ASP A 64 13.30 -0.75 0.63
C ASP A 64 13.05 -0.16 2.03
N ASP A 65 11.78 0.14 2.35
CA ASP A 65 11.36 0.67 3.65
C ASP A 65 10.87 -0.44 4.61
N ILE A 66 11.03 -1.71 4.22
CA ILE A 66 10.71 -2.84 5.09
C ILE A 66 11.77 -2.91 6.19
N ILE A 67 11.31 -2.80 7.43
CA ILE A 67 12.15 -3.01 8.60
C ILE A 67 12.36 -4.52 8.74
N GLU A 68 13.56 -5.00 8.42
CA GLU A 68 13.97 -6.37 8.73
C GLU A 68 14.19 -6.51 10.24
N ALA A 69 13.73 -7.62 10.81
CA ALA A 69 13.89 -7.94 12.24
C ALA A 69 15.26 -8.56 12.54
#